data_AF-A0A1Q9R1H0-F1
#
_entry.id   AF-A0A1Q9R1H0-F1
#
_cell.length_a   1.000
_cell.length_b   1.000
_cell.length_c   1.000
_cell.angle_alpha   90.00
_cell.angle_beta   90.00
_cell.angle_gamma   90.00
#
_symmetry.space_group_name_H-M   'P 1'
#
loop_
_entity.id
_entity.type
_entity.pdbx_description
1 polymer ?
#
loop_
_entity_poly.entity_id
_entity_poly.type
_entity_poly.pdbx_seq_one_letter_code
_entity_poly.pdbx_strand_id
1 'polypeptide(L)'
;MASMKRPRLRAVQPHPGKRLELVFTNGQRFELDMSDALAAYPGLAPLSKGKAFEGATLGDGGWTVEWPALDIQIGADTLLLDALAQTAPDENTRIFIRWRLRHRMTLEQAADALGVSARSISRYSSGREVVPRTLALACLGWEALEQKAA
;
A
#
# COMPACT_ATOMS: atom_id res chain seq x y z
N MET A 1 8.59 17.13 11.52
CA MET A 1 8.25 15.69 11.56
C MET A 1 7.37 15.38 10.35
N ALA A 2 7.88 14.68 9.34
CA ALA A 2 7.07 14.22 8.22
C ALA A 2 6.37 12.92 8.65
N SER A 3 5.37 13.08 9.51
CA SER A 3 4.34 12.06 9.67
C SER A 3 3.58 12.04 8.35
N MET A 4 3.51 10.89 7.67
CA MET A 4 2.47 10.73 6.67
C MET A 4 1.17 10.84 7.45
N LYS A 5 0.55 12.03 7.41
CA LYS A 5 -0.80 12.23 7.94
C LYS A 5 -1.62 11.09 7.35
N ARG A 6 -2.15 10.23 8.22
CA ARG A 6 -2.82 8.99 7.81
C ARG A 6 -3.73 9.33 6.63
N PRO A 7 -3.56 8.68 5.48
CA PRO A 7 -4.24 9.12 4.28
C PRO A 7 -5.73 8.88 4.47
N ARG A 8 -6.51 9.86 4.03
CA ARG A 8 -7.96 9.84 4.16
C ARG A 8 -8.57 9.97 2.77
N LEU A 9 -9.40 9.00 2.41
CA LEU A 9 -10.16 8.99 1.18
C LEU A 9 -11.33 9.97 1.29
N ARG A 10 -11.54 10.72 0.21
CA ARG A 10 -12.72 11.53 -0.03
C ARG A 10 -13.78 10.73 -0.80
N ALA A 11 -13.33 9.87 -1.71
CA ALA A 11 -14.19 9.00 -2.50
C ALA A 11 -13.44 7.74 -2.91
N VAL A 12 -14.21 6.67 -3.14
CA VAL A 12 -13.77 5.44 -3.78
C VAL A 12 -14.82 5.06 -4.81
N GLN A 13 -14.38 4.62 -5.99
CA GLN A 13 -15.26 4.12 -7.03
C GLN A 13 -14.73 2.79 -7.58
N PRO A 14 -15.49 1.69 -7.47
CA PRO A 14 -15.11 0.43 -8.10
C PRO A 14 -15.39 0.47 -9.61
N HIS A 15 -14.48 -0.10 -10.38
CA HIS A 15 -14.52 -0.24 -11.82
C HIS A 15 -14.41 -1.72 -12.24
N PRO A 16 -14.88 -2.09 -13.44
CA PRO A 16 -14.68 -3.43 -13.99
C PRO A 16 -13.20 -3.84 -14.03
N GLY A 17 -12.95 -5.14 -13.88
CA GLY A 17 -11.59 -5.68 -13.84
C GLY A 17 -10.90 -5.51 -12.49
N LYS A 18 -11.66 -5.42 -11.39
CA LYS A 18 -11.13 -5.35 -10.01
C LYS A 18 -10.27 -4.10 -9.76
N ARG A 19 -10.66 -2.97 -10.38
CA ARG A 19 -9.95 -1.69 -10.24
C ARG A 19 -10.70 -0.74 -9.32
N LEU A 20 -9.97 -0.01 -8.48
CA LEU A 20 -10.52 1.06 -7.65
C LEU A 20 -9.96 2.40 -8.11
N GLU A 21 -10.84 3.36 -8.33
CA GLU A 21 -10.46 4.75 -8.34
C GLU A 21 -10.49 5.29 -6.91
N LEU A 22 -9.35 5.78 -6.45
CA LEU A 22 -9.14 6.31 -5.11
C LEU A 22 -8.95 7.82 -5.20
N VAL A 23 -9.77 8.59 -4.50
CA VAL A 23 -9.63 10.04 -4.40
C VAL A 23 -9.34 10.41 -2.95
N PHE A 24 -8.15 10.96 -2.68
CA PHE A 24 -7.75 11.37 -1.34
C PHE A 24 -8.17 12.81 -1.03
N THR A 25 -8.30 13.12 0.27
CA THR A 25 -8.70 14.46 0.74
C THR A 25 -7.70 15.57 0.41
N ASN A 26 -6.45 15.21 0.13
CA ASN A 26 -5.40 16.13 -0.35
C ASN A 26 -5.43 16.35 -1.88
N GLY A 27 -6.42 15.78 -2.58
CA GLY A 27 -6.60 15.93 -4.03
C GLY A 27 -5.88 14.90 -4.88
N GLN A 28 -5.04 14.04 -4.30
CA GLN A 28 -4.40 12.95 -5.05
C GLN A 28 -5.44 11.94 -5.54
N ARG A 29 -5.22 11.43 -6.75
CA ARG A 29 -6.05 10.41 -7.38
C ARG A 29 -5.19 9.27 -7.87
N PHE A 30 -5.66 8.05 -7.66
CA PHE A 30 -4.99 6.85 -8.11
C PHE A 30 -6.00 5.87 -8.69
N GLU A 31 -5.60 5.17 -9.73
CA GLU A 31 -6.27 3.97 -10.20
C GLU A 31 -5.46 2.77 -9.69
N LEU A 32 -6.11 1.89 -8.93
CA LEU A 32 -5.48 0.76 -8.28
C LEU A 32 -6.06 -0.55 -8.81
N ASP A 33 -5.23 -1.41 -9.38
CA ASP A 33 -5.61 -2.78 -9.73
C ASP A 33 -5.48 -3.69 -8.51
N MET A 34 -6.59 -4.31 -8.08
CA MET A 34 -6.61 -5.21 -6.92
C MET A 34 -6.34 -6.67 -7.29
N SER A 35 -6.15 -7.02 -8.56
CA SER A 35 -6.07 -8.41 -9.03
C SER A 35 -4.99 -9.22 -8.31
N ASP A 36 -3.78 -8.67 -8.15
CA ASP A 36 -2.67 -9.32 -7.44
C ASP A 36 -3.00 -9.50 -5.95
N ALA A 37 -3.58 -8.49 -5.30
CA ALA A 37 -3.96 -8.57 -3.90
C ALA A 37 -5.06 -9.63 -3.67
N LEU A 38 -6.05 -9.68 -4.56
CA LEU A 38 -7.12 -10.68 -4.51
C LEU A 38 -6.61 -12.11 -4.74
N ALA A 39 -5.52 -12.28 -5.49
CA ALA A 39 -4.86 -13.57 -5.69
C ALA A 39 -3.95 -13.95 -4.50
N ALA A 40 -3.27 -12.96 -3.92
CA ALA A 40 -2.30 -13.18 -2.84
C ALA A 40 -2.95 -13.47 -1.47
N TYR A 41 -4.13 -12.88 -1.21
CA TYR A 41 -4.78 -12.97 0.11
C TYR A 41 -6.09 -13.76 0.05
N PRO A 42 -6.14 -15.00 0.61
CA PRO A 42 -7.34 -15.84 0.60
C PRO A 42 -8.57 -15.17 1.23
N GLY A 43 -8.39 -14.31 2.24
CA GLY A 43 -9.47 -13.54 2.85
C GLY A 43 -10.18 -12.58 1.91
N LEU A 44 -9.53 -12.17 0.81
CA LEU A 44 -10.12 -11.30 -0.20
C LEU A 44 -10.71 -12.08 -1.39
N ALA A 45 -10.53 -13.40 -1.44
CA ALA A 45 -11.06 -14.25 -2.52
C ALA A 45 -12.56 -14.05 -2.81
N PRO A 46 -13.45 -13.81 -1.81
CA PRO A 46 -14.87 -13.53 -2.07
C PRO A 46 -15.11 -12.33 -3.01
N LEU A 47 -14.24 -11.33 -2.99
CA LEU A 47 -14.34 -10.15 -3.86
C LEU A 47 -14.16 -10.48 -5.34
N SER A 48 -13.52 -11.60 -5.68
CA SER A 48 -13.36 -12.04 -7.06
C SER A 48 -14.63 -12.65 -7.67
N LYS A 49 -15.71 -12.82 -6.90
CA LYS A 49 -16.93 -13.51 -7.35
C LYS A 49 -17.99 -12.54 -7.84
N GLY A 50 -18.42 -12.72 -9.08
CA GLY A 50 -19.53 -11.97 -9.67
C GLY A 50 -19.34 -10.46 -9.55
N LYS A 51 -20.33 -9.78 -8.97
CA LYS A 51 -20.32 -8.33 -8.74
C LYS A 51 -19.92 -7.92 -7.32
N ALA A 52 -19.38 -8.85 -6.51
CA ALA A 52 -19.06 -8.55 -5.12
C ALA A 52 -18.12 -7.36 -4.97
N PHE A 53 -17.12 -7.24 -5.86
CA PHE A 53 -16.19 -6.11 -5.90
C PHE A 53 -16.86 -4.75 -6.13
N GLU A 54 -17.96 -4.70 -6.88
CA GLU A 54 -18.70 -3.46 -7.17
C GLU A 54 -19.37 -2.87 -5.92
N GLY A 55 -19.49 -3.65 -4.84
CA GLY A 55 -20.02 -3.19 -3.55
C GLY A 55 -19.04 -2.35 -2.71
N ALA A 56 -17.90 -1.93 -3.27
CA ALA A 56 -16.92 -1.12 -2.56
C ALA A 56 -17.51 0.24 -2.17
N THR A 57 -17.45 0.57 -0.89
CA THR A 57 -17.90 1.86 -0.36
C THR A 57 -16.85 2.48 0.54
N LEU A 58 -16.95 3.79 0.76
CA LEU A 58 -16.14 4.49 1.73
C LEU A 58 -16.57 4.09 3.15
N GLY A 59 -15.60 3.66 3.95
CA GLY A 59 -15.78 3.24 5.33
C GLY A 59 -15.14 4.21 6.33
N ASP A 60 -15.60 4.19 7.59
CA ASP A 60 -15.06 4.97 8.70
C ASP A 60 -14.79 6.45 8.37
N GLY A 61 -15.66 7.09 7.61
CA GLY A 61 -15.48 8.48 7.18
C GLY A 61 -14.24 8.71 6.31
N GLY A 62 -13.79 7.71 5.55
CA GLY A 62 -12.67 7.78 4.61
C GLY A 62 -11.37 7.17 5.10
N TRP A 63 -11.37 6.49 6.25
CA TRP A 63 -10.19 5.76 6.72
C TRP A 63 -10.02 4.41 6.04
N THR A 64 -11.10 3.86 5.49
CA THR A 64 -11.14 2.53 4.89
C THR A 64 -12.01 2.49 3.64
N VAL A 65 -11.80 1.45 2.84
CA VAL A 65 -12.74 0.97 1.82
C VAL A 65 -13.32 -0.33 2.33
N GLU A 66 -14.64 -0.45 2.24
CA GLU A 66 -15.40 -1.55 2.82
C GLU A 66 -16.26 -2.24 1.76
N TRP A 67 -16.44 -3.55 1.95
CA TRP A 67 -17.44 -4.37 1.27
C TRP A 67 -18.35 -4.97 2.33
N PRO A 68 -19.40 -4.23 2.77
CA PRO A 68 -20.20 -4.61 3.94
C PRO A 68 -20.87 -5.98 3.83
N ALA A 69 -21.31 -6.35 2.62
CA ALA A 69 -21.94 -7.65 2.37
C ALA A 69 -21.01 -8.85 2.61
N LEU A 70 -19.70 -8.63 2.67
CA LEU A 70 -18.67 -9.65 2.86
C LEU A 70 -17.89 -9.49 4.15
N ASP A 71 -18.20 -8.46 4.95
CA ASP A 71 -17.43 -8.11 6.16
C ASP A 71 -15.92 -7.94 5.88
N ILE A 72 -15.59 -7.28 4.75
CA ILE A 72 -14.21 -7.01 4.34
C ILE A 72 -13.95 -5.51 4.40
N GLN A 73 -12.84 -5.14 5.05
CA GLN A 73 -12.39 -3.76 5.17
C GLN A 73 -10.89 -3.67 4.88
N ILE A 74 -10.49 -2.68 4.08
CA ILE A 74 -9.09 -2.39 3.77
C ILE A 74 -8.77 -0.94 4.13
N GLY A 75 -7.66 -0.74 4.84
CA GLY A 75 -7.18 0.59 5.24
C GLY A 75 -6.77 1.46 4.05
N ALA A 76 -7.13 2.75 4.09
CA ALA A 76 -6.73 3.74 3.08
C ALA A 76 -5.20 3.90 2.99
N ASP A 77 -4.47 3.60 4.05
CA ASP A 77 -3.01 3.56 4.09
C ASP A 77 -2.43 2.39 3.28
N THR A 78 -3.02 1.21 3.42
CA THR A 78 -2.65 0.03 2.63
C THR A 78 -2.94 0.27 1.15
N LEU A 79 -4.13 0.80 0.83
CA LEU A 79 -4.51 1.12 -0.55
C LEU A 79 -3.62 2.21 -1.16
N LEU A 80 -3.25 3.24 -0.38
CA LEU A 80 -2.31 4.26 -0.87
C LEU A 80 -0.95 3.65 -1.20
N LEU A 81 -0.40 2.82 -0.31
CA LEU A 81 0.90 2.21 -0.54
C LEU A 81 0.86 1.27 -1.76
N ASP A 82 -0.20 0.48 -1.94
CA ASP A 82 -0.36 -0.38 -3.13
C ASP A 82 -0.44 0.45 -4.40
N ALA A 83 -1.19 1.55 -4.37
CA ALA A 83 -1.29 2.48 -5.51
C ALA A 83 0.09 3.08 -5.85
N LEU A 84 0.83 3.55 -4.83
CA LEU A 84 2.17 4.10 -5.02
C LEU A 84 3.16 3.05 -5.55
N ALA A 85 3.02 1.77 -5.19
CA ALA A 85 3.85 0.69 -5.73
C ALA A 85 3.56 0.43 -7.21
N GLN A 86 2.29 0.49 -7.62
CA GLN A 86 1.89 0.31 -9.02
C GLN A 86 2.33 1.48 -9.89
N THR A 87 2.20 2.71 -9.39
CA THR A 87 2.62 3.93 -10.09
C THR A 87 4.08 4.32 -9.82
N ALA A 88 4.88 3.43 -9.23
CA ALA A 88 6.27 3.74 -8.88
C ALA A 88 7.07 4.11 -10.15
N PRO A 89 7.84 5.20 -10.12
CA PRO A 89 8.57 5.70 -11.29
C PRO A 89 9.71 4.77 -11.73
N ASP A 90 10.19 3.91 -10.83
CA ASP A 90 11.27 2.97 -11.07
C ASP A 90 11.14 1.73 -10.17
N GLU A 91 11.90 0.67 -10.53
CA GLU A 91 11.84 -0.61 -9.83
C GLU A 91 12.35 -0.56 -8.39
N ASN A 92 13.34 0.29 -8.08
CA ASN A 92 13.85 0.41 -6.71
C ASN A 92 12.79 1.00 -5.80
N THR A 93 12.08 2.02 -6.29
CA THR A 93 10.97 2.66 -5.58
C THR A 93 9.84 1.65 -5.36
N ARG A 94 9.51 0.83 -6.37
CA ARG A 94 8.53 -0.26 -6.25
C ARG A 94 8.92 -1.29 -5.19
N ILE A 95 10.17 -1.76 -5.21
CA ILE A 95 10.70 -2.74 -4.25
C ILE A 95 10.53 -2.22 -2.82
N PHE A 96 10.94 -0.98 -2.56
CA PHE A 96 10.85 -0.38 -1.23
C PHE A 96 9.41 -0.23 -0.75
N ILE A 97 8.50 0.27 -1.59
CA ILE A 97 7.10 0.46 -1.19
C ILE A 97 6.42 -0.90 -0.93
N ARG A 98 6.69 -1.91 -1.77
CA ARG A 98 6.20 -3.29 -1.55
C ARG A 98 6.76 -3.92 -0.28
N TRP A 99 8.04 -3.69 0.00
CA TRP A 99 8.66 -4.13 1.26
C TRP A 99 7.97 -3.50 2.47
N ARG A 100 7.69 -2.18 2.43
CA ARG A 100 6.93 -1.46 3.46
C ARG A 100 5.53 -2.04 3.68
N LEU A 101 4.84 -2.39 2.59
CA LEU A 101 3.49 -3.00 2.62
C LEU A 101 3.47 -4.35 3.31
N ARG A 102 4.43 -5.23 2.98
CA ARG A 102 4.49 -6.58 3.51
C ARG A 102 4.76 -6.61 5.02
N HIS A 103 5.71 -5.78 5.47
CA HIS A 103 6.18 -5.84 6.85
C HIS A 103 5.43 -4.90 7.82
N ARG A 104 4.68 -3.93 7.30
CA ARG A 104 3.84 -2.98 8.07
C ARG A 104 4.57 -2.30 9.25
N MET A 105 5.87 -2.08 9.09
CA MET A 105 6.73 -1.44 10.10
C MET A 105 6.43 0.06 10.25
N THR A 106 6.65 0.58 11.45
CA THR A 106 6.73 2.04 11.67
C THR A 106 7.89 2.66 10.88
N LEU A 107 7.98 3.99 10.85
CA LEU A 107 9.11 4.66 10.20
C LEU A 107 10.42 4.34 10.92
N GLU A 108 10.37 4.22 12.25
CA GLU A 108 11.47 3.91 13.13
C GLU A 108 11.92 2.46 12.96
N GLN A 109 10.99 1.49 12.99
CA GLN A 109 11.32 0.08 12.77
C GLN A 109 11.95 -0.17 11.40
N ALA A 110 11.44 0.47 10.34
CA ALA A 110 12.02 0.37 9.01
C ALA A 110 13.40 1.04 8.91
N ALA A 111 13.60 2.13 9.65
CA ALA A 111 14.88 2.82 9.75
C ALA A 111 15.93 1.93 10.42
N ASP A 112 15.56 1.28 11.53
CA ASP A 112 16.40 0.34 12.25
C ASP A 112 16.75 -0.88 11.38
N ALA A 113 15.75 -1.46 10.71
CA ALA A 113 15.94 -2.61 9.81
C ALA A 113 16.92 -2.34 8.66
N LEU A 114 16.88 -1.13 8.09
CA LEU A 114 17.69 -0.76 6.92
C LEU A 114 18.94 0.05 7.28
N GLY A 115 19.18 0.36 8.55
CA GLY A 115 20.33 1.13 9.02
C GLY A 115 20.35 2.57 8.50
N VAL A 116 19.18 3.21 8.38
CA VAL A 116 19.05 4.61 7.89
C VAL A 116 18.17 5.44 8.80
N SER A 117 18.12 6.76 8.62
CA SER A 117 17.24 7.61 9.43
C SER A 117 15.75 7.43 9.09
N ALA A 118 14.86 7.57 10.08
CA ALA A 118 13.41 7.63 9.86
C ALA A 118 12.99 8.76 8.89
N ARG A 119 13.78 9.84 8.82
CA ARG A 119 13.61 10.93 7.83
C ARG A 119 13.84 10.42 6.40
N SER A 120 14.82 9.55 6.17
CA SER A 120 15.05 8.93 4.86
C SER A 120 13.88 8.03 4.48
N ILE A 121 13.42 7.17 5.40
CA ILE A 121 12.26 6.29 5.17
C ILE A 121 11.02 7.10 4.79
N SER A 122 10.70 8.16 5.55
CA SER A 122 9.55 9.03 5.29
C SER A 122 9.61 9.69 3.91
N ARG A 123 10.80 10.16 3.53
CA ARG A 123 11.04 10.83 2.24
C ARG A 123 10.70 9.93 1.05
N TYR A 124 11.21 8.71 1.07
CA TYR A 124 10.96 7.70 0.03
C TYR A 124 9.52 7.18 0.06
N SER A 125 8.94 7.00 1.25
CA SER A 125 7.55 6.53 1.40
C SER A 125 6.53 7.50 0.81
N SER A 126 6.82 8.80 0.84
CA SER A 126 5.95 9.83 0.29
C SER A 126 5.99 9.96 -1.24
N GLY A 127 6.88 9.23 -1.92
CA GLY A 127 7.10 9.35 -3.37
C GLY A 127 7.76 10.67 -3.81
N ARG A 128 8.26 11.48 -2.87
CA ARG A 128 8.94 12.76 -3.16
C ARG A 128 10.30 12.57 -3.82
N GLU A 129 10.97 11.47 -3.52
CA GLU A 129 12.29 11.12 -4.07
C GLU A 129 12.29 9.66 -4.48
N VAL A 130 13.01 9.36 -5.57
CA VAL A 130 13.26 8.00 -6.01
C VAL A 130 14.13 7.26 -5.00
N VAL A 131 13.90 5.96 -4.86
CA VAL A 131 14.64 5.13 -3.92
C VAL A 131 16.02 4.76 -4.51
N PRO A 132 17.12 4.99 -3.79
CA PRO A 132 18.44 4.54 -4.21
C PRO A 132 18.50 3.03 -4.34
N ARG A 133 19.24 2.53 -5.35
CA ARG A 133 19.47 1.10 -5.55
C ARG A 133 20.01 0.40 -4.30
N THR A 134 20.89 1.07 -3.55
CA THR A 134 21.46 0.54 -2.29
C THR A 134 20.38 0.25 -1.25
N LEU A 135 19.37 1.13 -1.14
CA LEU A 135 18.28 0.95 -0.18
C LEU A 135 17.32 -0.16 -0.63
N ALA A 136 17.01 -0.25 -1.92
CA ALA A 136 16.20 -1.35 -2.45
C ALA A 136 16.87 -2.72 -2.25
N LEU A 137 18.18 -2.81 -2.50
CA LEU A 137 18.95 -4.02 -2.23
C LEU A 137 18.99 -4.36 -0.73
N ALA A 138 19.07 -3.35 0.15
CA ALA A 138 18.98 -3.57 1.59
C ALA A 138 17.63 -4.16 2.01
N CYS A 139 16.51 -3.72 1.39
CA CYS A 139 15.20 -4.31 1.63
C CYS A 139 15.16 -5.81 1.29
N LEU A 140 15.67 -6.17 0.10
CA LEU A 140 15.74 -7.56 -0.35
C LEU A 140 16.68 -8.40 0.53
N GLY A 141 17.84 -7.84 0.89
CA GLY A 141 18.81 -8.50 1.77
C GLY A 141 18.25 -8.74 3.17
N TRP A 142 17.52 -7.78 3.72
CA TRP A 142 16.86 -7.91 5.01
C TRP A 142 15.82 -9.04 4.98
N GLU A 143 14.96 -9.10 3.96
CA GLU A 143 13.98 -10.21 3.81
C GLU A 143 14.65 -11.57 3.69
N ALA A 144 15.75 -11.65 2.94
CA ALA A 144 16.49 -12.90 2.78
C ALA A 144 17.16 -13.36 4.08
N LEU A 145 17.52 -12.44 4.99
CA LEU A 145 18.05 -12.77 6.30
C LEU A 145 16.94 -13.28 7.24
N GLU A 146 15.78 -12.60 7.26
CA GLU A 146 14.62 -13.03 8.05
C GLU A 146 14.10 -14.42 7.63
N GLN A 147 14.03 -14.69 6.32
CA GLN A 147 13.62 -15.99 5.80
C GLN A 147 14.57 -17.13 6.18
N LYS A 148 15.86 -16.83 6.41
CA LYS A 148 16.84 -17.81 6.88
C LYS A 148 16.78 -18.04 8.38
N ALA A 149 16.23 -17.08 9.13
CA ALA A 149 16.11 -17.15 10.58
C ALA A 149 14.80 -17.82 11.04
N ALA A 150 13.78 -17.87 10.17
CA ALA A 150 12.50 -18.55 10.37
C ALA A 150 12.58 -20.06 10.08
#